data_AF-A0A2H3CNP8-F1
#
_entry.id   AF-A0A2H3CNP8-F1
#
_cell.length_a   1.000
_cell.length_b   1.000
_cell.length_c   1.000
_cell.angle_alpha   90.00
_cell.angle_beta   90.00
_cell.angle_gamma   90.00
#
_symmetry.space_group_name_H-M   'P 1'
#
loop_
_entity.id
_entity.type
_entity.pdbx_description
1 polymer ?
#
loop_
_entity_poly.entity_id
_entity_poly.type
_entity_poly.pdbx_seq_one_letter_code
_entity_poly.pdbx_strand_id
1 'polypeptide(L)'
;LRTNAPPTAFERKGLEDTLSETPNCIAELDSLIHATTSLLEYLTKDRSQAIANQADAKKILSPSRRLPSEVPTEIFILCWSFYGRTGPPLNPRAVPWKLTHVCRKWREVAITTPKIW
;
A
#
# COMPACT_ATOMS: atom_id res chain seq x y z
N LEU A 1 -18.27 -46.39 -9.30
CA LEU A 1 -17.59 -47.54 -9.95
C LEU A 1 -17.43 -48.67 -8.93
N ARG A 2 -18.39 -49.61 -8.85
CA ARG A 2 -18.38 -50.74 -7.88
C ARG A 2 -18.63 -52.10 -8.55
N THR A 3 -18.42 -52.20 -9.86
CA THR A 3 -18.61 -53.40 -10.67
C THR A 3 -17.63 -53.37 -11.83
N ASN A 4 -17.03 -54.52 -12.15
CA ASN A 4 -16.11 -54.73 -13.27
C ASN A 4 -16.84 -55.23 -14.53
N ALA A 5 -18.17 -55.18 -14.57
CA ALA A 5 -18.93 -55.57 -15.75
C ALA A 5 -18.65 -54.57 -16.89
N PRO A 6 -18.43 -55.05 -18.14
CA PRO A 6 -18.25 -54.15 -19.27
C PRO A 6 -19.53 -53.33 -19.50
N PRO A 7 -19.41 -52.04 -19.87
CA PRO A 7 -20.56 -51.19 -20.13
C PRO A 7 -21.39 -51.75 -21.29
N THR A 8 -22.70 -51.64 -21.16
CA THR A 8 -23.64 -51.96 -22.24
C THR A 8 -23.40 -51.04 -23.44
N ALA A 9 -23.86 -51.46 -24.63
CA ALA A 9 -23.68 -50.66 -25.85
C ALA A 9 -24.28 -49.24 -25.74
N PHE A 10 -25.39 -49.09 -25.00
CA PHE A 10 -26.02 -47.80 -24.74
C PHE A 10 -25.18 -46.91 -23.81
N GLU A 11 -24.65 -47.48 -22.72
CA GLU A 11 -23.75 -46.77 -21.80
C GLU A 11 -22.44 -46.36 -22.50
N ARG A 12 -21.90 -47.24 -23.35
CA ARG A 12 -20.71 -46.93 -24.15
C ARG A 12 -20.97 -45.75 -25.08
N LYS A 13 -22.08 -45.75 -25.81
CA LYS A 13 -22.43 -44.65 -26.72
C LYS A 13 -22.59 -43.34 -25.97
N GLY A 14 -23.31 -43.33 -24.83
CA GLY A 14 -23.44 -42.13 -24.01
C GLY A 14 -22.11 -41.61 -23.48
N LEU A 15 -21.17 -42.50 -23.13
CA LEU A 15 -19.81 -42.12 -22.74
C LEU A 15 -19.01 -41.55 -23.91
N GLU A 16 -19.10 -42.15 -25.09
CA GLU A 16 -18.43 -41.67 -26.31
C GLU A 16 -18.95 -40.29 -26.73
N ASP A 17 -20.27 -40.07 -26.68
CA ASP A 17 -20.90 -38.78 -26.95
C ASP A 17 -20.42 -37.74 -25.93
N THR A 18 -20.41 -38.07 -24.64
CA THR A 18 -19.90 -37.18 -23.58
C THR A 18 -18.41 -36.86 -23.78
N LEU A 19 -17.59 -37.85 -24.12
CA LEU A 19 -16.17 -37.67 -24.40
C LEU A 19 -15.91 -36.79 -25.62
N SER A 20 -16.83 -36.79 -26.60
CA SER A 20 -16.74 -35.93 -27.77
C SER A 20 -17.08 -34.46 -27.47
N GLU A 21 -18.01 -34.21 -26.52
CA GLU A 21 -18.45 -32.86 -26.14
C GLU A 21 -17.56 -32.22 -25.06
N THR A 22 -16.96 -33.05 -24.19
CA THR A 22 -16.15 -32.62 -23.04
C THR A 22 -15.02 -31.63 -23.41
N PRO A 23 -14.24 -31.82 -24.50
CA PRO A 23 -13.16 -30.90 -24.86
C PRO A 23 -13.65 -29.47 -25.15
N ASN A 24 -14.81 -29.32 -25.80
CA ASN A 24 -15.38 -27.99 -26.10
C ASN A 24 -15.82 -27.29 -24.82
N CYS A 25 -16.50 -28.02 -23.93
CA CYS A 25 -16.92 -27.50 -22.63
C CYS A 25 -15.71 -27.07 -21.78
N ILE A 26 -14.64 -27.87 -21.76
CA ILE A 26 -13.38 -27.51 -21.08
C ILE A 26 -12.79 -26.23 -21.69
N ALA A 27 -12.69 -26.14 -23.00
CA ALA A 27 -12.14 -24.96 -23.67
C ALA A 27 -12.94 -23.67 -23.38
N GLU A 28 -14.27 -23.76 -23.34
CA GLU A 28 -15.14 -22.65 -22.94
C GLU A 28 -14.89 -22.23 -21.49
N LEU A 29 -14.82 -23.18 -20.57
CA LEU A 29 -14.53 -22.91 -19.16
C LEU A 29 -13.14 -22.28 -18.98
N ASP A 30 -12.11 -22.80 -19.66
CA ASP A 30 -10.75 -22.24 -19.61
C ASP A 30 -10.72 -20.81 -20.14
N SER A 31 -11.46 -20.51 -21.21
CA SER A 31 -11.61 -19.15 -21.74
C SER A 31 -12.28 -18.21 -20.72
N LEU A 32 -13.36 -18.65 -20.08
CA LEU A 32 -14.05 -17.89 -19.03
C LEU A 32 -13.17 -17.68 -17.80
N ILE A 33 -12.43 -18.69 -17.39
CA ILE A 33 -11.46 -18.61 -16.29
C ILE A 33 -10.41 -17.57 -16.65
N HIS A 34 -9.78 -17.66 -17.83
CA HIS A 34 -8.76 -16.72 -18.27
C HIS A 34 -9.27 -15.27 -18.33
N ALA A 35 -10.47 -15.05 -18.89
CA ALA A 35 -11.07 -13.73 -18.95
C ALA A 35 -11.34 -13.16 -17.54
N THR A 36 -11.87 -13.99 -16.65
CA THR A 36 -12.19 -13.59 -15.27
C THR A 36 -10.93 -13.30 -14.45
N THR A 37 -9.89 -14.13 -14.57
CA THR A 37 -8.61 -13.90 -13.87
C THR A 37 -7.93 -12.63 -14.37
N SER A 38 -7.95 -12.39 -15.69
CA SER A 38 -7.40 -11.15 -16.28
C SER A 38 -8.12 -9.90 -15.76
N LEU A 39 -9.45 -9.94 -15.65
CA LEU A 39 -10.23 -8.85 -15.06
C LEU A 39 -9.91 -8.65 -13.58
N LEU A 40 -9.79 -9.75 -12.83
CA LEU A 40 -9.45 -9.70 -11.41
C LEU A 40 -8.06 -9.08 -11.18
N GLU A 41 -7.07 -9.43 -12.00
CA GLU A 41 -5.73 -8.85 -11.96
C GLU A 41 -5.76 -7.34 -12.21
N TYR A 42 -6.49 -6.92 -13.25
CA TYR A 42 -6.69 -5.49 -13.54
C TYR A 42 -7.31 -4.74 -12.35
N LEU A 43 -8.42 -5.23 -11.81
CA LEU A 43 -9.11 -4.59 -10.69
C LEU A 43 -8.26 -4.57 -9.42
N THR A 44 -7.47 -5.61 -9.17
CA THR A 44 -6.56 -5.67 -8.02
C THR A 44 -5.45 -4.63 -8.14
N LYS A 45 -4.90 -4.45 -9.35
CA LYS A 45 -3.91 -3.42 -9.63
C LYS A 45 -4.50 -2.03 -9.45
N ASP A 46 -5.68 -1.77 -10.00
CA ASP A 46 -6.36 -0.48 -9.89
C ASP A 46 -6.70 -0.13 -8.43
N ARG A 47 -7.21 -1.10 -7.67
CA ARG A 47 -7.43 -0.95 -6.22
C ARG A 47 -6.16 -0.57 -5.48
N SER A 48 -5.04 -1.25 -5.79
CA SER A 48 -3.74 -0.97 -5.16
C SER A 48 -3.26 0.45 -5.46
N GLN A 49 -3.44 0.91 -6.70
CA GLN A 49 -3.12 2.28 -7.11
C GLN A 49 -4.02 3.30 -6.39
N ALA A 50 -5.32 3.04 -6.28
CA ALA A 50 -6.25 3.92 -5.56
C ALA A 50 -5.88 4.08 -4.09
N ILE A 51 -5.45 3.00 -3.42
CA ILE A 51 -4.96 3.03 -2.03
C ILE A 51 -3.70 3.88 -1.92
N ALA A 52 -2.73 3.71 -2.83
CA ALA A 52 -1.52 4.51 -2.86
C ALA A 52 -1.83 6.01 -3.05
N ASN A 53 -2.68 6.34 -4.02
CA ASN A 53 -3.12 7.71 -4.28
C ASN A 53 -3.81 8.33 -3.07
N GLN A 54 -4.65 7.57 -2.36
CA GLN A 54 -5.31 8.04 -1.14
C GLN A 54 -4.31 8.34 -0.03
N ALA A 55 -3.31 7.47 0.17
CA ALA A 55 -2.26 7.68 1.17
C ALA A 55 -1.44 8.93 0.87
N ASP A 56 -1.06 9.13 -0.40
CA ASP A 56 -0.34 10.32 -0.84
C ASP A 56 -1.17 11.60 -0.68
N ALA A 57 -2.44 11.58 -1.05
CA ALA A 57 -3.34 12.72 -0.85
C ALA A 57 -3.46 13.09 0.63
N LYS A 58 -3.65 12.10 1.53
CA LYS A 58 -3.67 12.33 2.99
C LYS A 58 -2.36 12.96 3.48
N LYS A 59 -1.23 12.47 2.97
CA LYS A 59 0.08 13.05 3.27
C LYS A 59 0.12 14.50 2.79
N ILE A 60 -0.31 14.80 1.57
CA ILE A 60 -0.25 16.13 0.93
C ILE A 60 -1.10 17.15 1.69
N LEU A 61 -2.29 16.71 2.08
CA LEU A 61 -3.25 17.54 2.81
C LEU A 61 -2.95 17.58 4.33
N SER A 62 -1.83 17.03 4.79
CA SER A 62 -1.48 17.02 6.21
C SER A 62 -1.39 18.46 6.74
N PRO A 63 -1.95 18.77 7.92
CA PRO A 63 -1.91 20.12 8.50
C PRO A 63 -0.50 20.70 8.61
N SER A 64 0.48 19.83 8.88
CA SER A 64 1.91 20.17 8.97
C SER A 64 2.49 20.84 7.72
N ARG A 65 1.89 20.67 6.54
CA ARG A 65 2.31 21.37 5.30
C ARG A 65 1.63 22.73 5.09
N ARG A 66 0.49 22.97 5.74
CA ARG A 66 -0.26 24.24 5.63
C ARG A 66 0.19 25.27 6.65
N LEU A 67 0.88 24.84 7.71
CA LEU A 67 1.39 25.75 8.72
C LEU A 67 2.47 26.67 8.11
N PRO A 68 2.32 28.00 8.25
CA PRO A 68 3.39 28.94 7.97
C PRO A 68 4.64 28.58 8.77
N SER A 69 5.85 28.91 8.28
CA SER A 69 7.11 28.56 8.95
C SER A 69 7.29 29.22 10.31
N GLU A 70 6.61 30.34 10.55
CA GLU A 70 6.65 31.11 11.79
C GLU A 70 6.11 30.30 12.98
N VAL A 71 5.05 29.52 12.76
CA VAL A 71 4.42 28.70 13.81
C VAL A 71 5.38 27.62 14.35
N PRO A 72 5.96 26.72 13.53
CA PRO A 72 6.96 25.78 14.02
C PRO A 72 8.21 26.47 14.56
N THR A 73 8.64 27.61 14.02
CA THR A 73 9.77 28.38 14.59
C THR A 73 9.50 28.76 16.05
N GLU A 74 8.34 29.35 16.34
CA GLU A 74 7.97 29.72 17.71
C GLU A 74 7.86 28.50 18.63
N ILE A 75 7.24 27.41 18.15
CA ILE A 75 7.19 26.13 18.88
C ILE A 75 8.60 25.62 19.20
N PHE A 76 9.52 25.68 18.24
CA PHE A 76 10.89 25.17 18.41
C PHE A 76 11.67 26.00 19.43
N ILE A 77 11.52 27.34 19.39
CA ILE A 77 12.11 28.25 20.38
C ILE A 77 11.58 27.92 21.79
N LEU A 78 10.27 27.68 21.93
CA LEU A 78 9.68 27.26 23.20
C LEU A 78 10.24 25.91 23.66
N CYS A 79 10.27 24.90 22.77
CA CYS A 79 10.84 23.58 23.08
C CYS A 79 12.31 23.69 23.53
N TRP A 80 13.11 24.53 22.87
CA TRP A 80 14.49 24.80 23.26
C TRP A 80 14.57 25.48 24.63
N SER A 81 13.71 26.47 24.89
CA SER A 81 13.66 27.16 26.18
C SER A 81 13.35 26.22 27.34
N PHE A 82 12.42 25.27 27.16
CA PHE A 82 12.02 24.33 28.22
C PHE A 82 12.94 23.12 28.36
N TYR A 83 13.49 22.59 27.26
CA TYR A 83 14.15 21.28 27.23
C TYR A 83 15.54 21.27 26.59
N GLY A 84 15.97 22.40 26.02
CA GLY A 84 17.17 22.49 25.18
C GLY A 84 18.47 22.73 25.94
N ARG A 85 18.40 23.36 27.12
CA ARG A 85 19.59 23.78 27.89
C ARG A 85 20.33 22.63 28.60
N THR A 86 19.96 21.37 28.35
CA THR A 86 20.53 20.22 29.06
C THR A 86 21.46 19.41 28.16
N GLY A 87 22.76 19.45 28.47
CA GLY A 87 23.78 18.57 27.86
C GLY A 87 24.73 19.28 26.88
N PRO A 88 25.73 18.54 26.36
CA PRO A 88 26.76 19.09 25.49
C PRO A 88 26.20 19.50 24.10
N PRO A 89 26.83 20.48 23.41
CA PRO A 89 26.33 21.04 22.14
C PRO A 89 26.09 20.02 21.02
N LEU A 90 26.84 18.92 21.02
CA LEU A 90 26.76 17.86 20.00
C LEU A 90 25.96 16.63 20.46
N ASN A 91 25.14 16.75 21.50
CA ASN A 91 24.31 15.64 21.96
C ASN A 91 23.25 15.29 20.89
N PRO A 92 23.28 14.08 20.28
CA PRO A 92 22.30 13.69 19.27
C PRO A 92 20.86 13.59 19.81
N ARG A 93 20.69 13.59 21.14
CA ARG A 93 19.39 13.59 21.82
C ARG A 93 18.90 15.01 22.16
N ALA A 94 19.65 16.05 21.83
CA ALA A 94 19.23 17.42 22.05
C ALA A 94 18.00 17.77 21.18
N VAL A 95 17.28 18.80 21.61
CA VAL A 95 16.02 19.24 21.01
C VAL A 95 16.14 19.52 19.49
N PRO A 96 17.18 20.22 18.99
CA PRO A 96 17.27 20.53 17.55
C PRO A 96 17.32 19.29 16.68
N TRP A 97 18.12 18.30 17.08
CA TRP A 97 18.23 17.02 16.39
C TRP A 97 16.87 16.32 16.35
N LYS A 98 16.18 16.20 17.49
CA LYS A 98 14.83 15.59 17.55
C LYS A 98 13.84 16.27 16.60
N LEU A 99 13.83 17.60 16.55
CA LEU A 99 12.93 18.37 15.69
C LEU A 99 13.21 18.13 14.19
N THR A 100 14.48 17.95 13.80
CA THR A 100 14.85 17.64 12.40
C THR A 100 14.44 16.25 11.91
N HIS A 101 14.05 15.34 12.82
CA HIS A 101 13.63 13.98 12.47
C HIS A 101 12.11 13.83 12.28
N VAL A 102 11.30 14.87 12.55
CA VAL A 102 9.84 14.79 12.44
C VAL A 102 9.35 14.75 10.99
N CYS A 103 9.69 15.75 10.19
CA CYS A 103 9.39 15.78 8.74
C CYS A 103 10.34 16.73 8.00
N ARG A 104 10.28 16.72 6.66
CA ARG A 104 11.12 17.60 5.82
C ARG A 104 10.94 19.09 6.15
N LYS A 105 9.70 19.56 6.30
CA LYS A 105 9.41 20.97 6.61
C LYS A 105 9.97 21.38 7.98
N TRP A 106 9.82 20.52 8.98
CA TRP A 106 10.36 20.77 10.33
C TRP A 106 11.89 20.81 10.32
N ARG A 107 12.53 19.92 9.54
CA ARG A 107 13.98 19.95 9.34
C ARG A 107 14.45 21.26 8.73
N GLU A 108 13.80 21.69 7.64
CA GLU A 108 14.12 22.96 6.98
C GLU A 108 14.01 24.12 7.97
N VAL A 109 12.89 24.22 8.70
CA VAL A 109 12.67 25.28 9.71
C VAL A 109 13.69 25.22 10.85
N ALA A 110 13.99 24.02 11.38
CA ALA A 110 14.93 23.86 12.48
C ALA A 110 16.36 24.25 12.07
N ILE A 111 16.81 23.87 10.88
CA ILE A 111 18.13 24.26 10.36
C ILE A 111 18.20 25.77 10.13
N THR A 112 17.12 26.41 9.64
CA THR A 112 17.07 27.85 9.42
C THR A 112 16.76 28.68 10.69
N THR A 113 16.72 28.05 11.87
CA THR A 113 16.46 28.74 13.15
C THR A 113 17.70 28.65 14.04
N PRO A 114 18.67 29.59 13.94
CA PRO A 114 19.89 29.53 14.74
C PRO A 114 19.66 29.55 16.25
N LYS A 115 18.55 30.14 16.73
CA LYS A 115 18.24 30.30 18.15
C LYS A 115 18.08 29.00 18.95
N ILE A 116 17.89 27.86 18.28
CA ILE A 116 17.71 26.57 18.94
C ILE A 116 18.98 25.72 18.97
N TRP A 117 20.04 26.08 18.25
CA TRP A 117 21.31 25.35 18.23
C TRP A 117 22.29 25.94 19.26
#